data_AF-A0A1E4GNE3-F1
#
_entry.id   AF-A0A1E4GNE3-F1
#
_cell.length_a   1.000
_cell.length_b   1.000
_cell.length_c   1.000
_cell.angle_alpha   90.00
_cell.angle_beta   90.00
_cell.angle_gamma   90.00
#
_symmetry.space_group_name_H-M   'P 1'
#
loop_
_entity.id
_entity.type
_entity.pdbx_description
1 polymer ?
#
loop_
_entity_poly.entity_id
_entity_poly.type
_entity_poly.pdbx_seq_one_letter_code
_entity_poly.pdbx_strand_id
1 'polypeptide(L)' 'MEGIGVVRAIDPAAGRITISYEPIEHLNWPSGTMPFRVGKTALLEGMTVGTKVRFRLESQEITDLKPF' A
#
# COMPACT_ATOMS: atom_id res chain seq x y z
N MET A 1 -7.12 -9.35 -1.45
CA MET A 1 -5.81 -9.94 -1.08
C MET A 1 -5.11 -8.97 -0.14
N GLU A 2 -4.39 -9.45 0.87
CA GLU A 2 -3.74 -8.58 1.86
C GLU A 2 -2.22 -8.67 1.75
N GLY A 3 -1.55 -7.54 1.97
CA GLY A 3 -0.10 -7.43 2.00
C GLY A 3 0.33 -6.56 3.17
N ILE A 4 1.58 -6.74 3.59
CA ILE A 4 2.23 -5.92 4.61
C ILE A 4 3.38 -5.20 3.93
N GLY A 5 3.61 -3.95 4.29
CA GLY A 5 4.72 -3.18 3.75
C GLY A 5 5.00 -1.91 4.53
N VAL A 6 5.99 -1.16 4.08
CA VAL A 6 6.38 0.13 4.64
C VAL A 6 6.10 1.21 3.61
N VAL A 7 5.43 2.27 4.02
CA VAL A 7 5.16 3.42 3.15
C VAL A 7 6.47 4.12 2.82
N ARG A 8 6.76 4.29 1.53
CA ARG A 8 7.96 5.01 1.04
C ARG A 8 7.66 6.38 0.48
N ALA A 9 6.49 6.54 -0.13
CA ALA A 9 6.03 7.82 -0.65
C ALA A 9 4.50 7.82 -0.71
N ILE A 10 3.90 9.01 -0.59
CA ILE A 10 2.46 9.22 -0.69
C ILE A 10 2.26 10.32 -1.73
N ASP A 11 1.41 10.06 -2.72
CA ASP A 11 1.02 11.01 -3.75
C ASP A 11 -0.51 11.17 -3.75
N PRO A 12 -1.03 12.08 -2.92
CA PRO A 12 -2.48 12.32 -2.82
C PRO A 12 -3.05 12.91 -4.11
N ALA A 13 -2.27 13.69 -4.86
CA ALA A 13 -2.70 14.32 -6.10
C ALA A 13 -2.94 13.28 -7.20
N ALA A 14 -2.10 12.25 -7.28
CA ALA A 14 -2.27 11.13 -8.20
C ALA A 14 -3.12 9.97 -7.64
N GLY A 15 -3.56 10.04 -6.37
CA GLY A 15 -4.27 8.95 -5.69
C GLY A 15 -3.43 7.68 -5.58
N ARG A 16 -2.14 7.81 -5.27
CA ARG A 16 -1.18 6.71 -5.24
C ARG A 16 -0.35 6.69 -3.96
N ILE A 17 0.07 5.50 -3.57
CA ILE A 17 1.00 5.28 -2.45
C ILE A 17 2.08 4.29 -2.87
N THR A 18 3.34 4.65 -2.62
CA THR A 18 4.47 3.75 -2.85
C THR A 18 4.72 2.97 -1.59
N ILE A 19 4.59 1.65 -1.67
CA ILE A 19 4.78 0.75 -0.54
C ILE A 19 5.92 -0.21 -0.88
N SER A 20 6.91 -0.29 0.01
CA SER A 20 7.85 -1.41 0.05
C SER A 20 7.18 -2.58 0.73
N TYR A 21 6.61 -3.50 -0.04
CA TYR A 21 5.89 -4.65 0.47
C TYR A 21 6.82 -5.83 0.76
N GLU A 22 6.47 -6.57 1.82
CA GLU A 22 7.07 -7.86 2.15
C GLU A 22 6.61 -8.94 1.15
N PRO A 23 7.29 -10.09 1.06
CA PRO A 23 6.89 -11.16 0.16
C PRO A 23 5.44 -11.59 0.41
N ILE A 24 4.64 -11.67 -0.65
CA ILE A 24 3.25 -12.12 -0.57
C ILE A 24 3.19 -13.53 -1.18
N GLU A 25 3.33 -14.53 -0.31
CA GLU A 25 3.41 -15.95 -0.69
C GLU A 25 2.22 -16.39 -1.55
N HIS A 26 1.01 -15.94 -1.21
CA HIS A 26 -0.21 -16.27 -1.92
C HIS A 26 -0.25 -15.78 -3.38
N LEU A 27 0.58 -14.80 -3.72
CA LEU A 27 0.71 -14.23 -5.07
C LEU A 27 2.03 -14.61 -5.75
N ASN A 28 2.91 -15.37 -5.08
CA ASN A 28 4.30 -15.57 -5.48
C ASN A 28 5.03 -14.24 -5.77
N TRP A 29 4.67 -13.17 -5.06
CA TRP A 29 5.33 -11.89 -5.19
C TRP A 29 6.52 -11.82 -4.22
N PRO A 30 7.75 -11.57 -4.70
CA PRO A 30 8.88 -11.31 -3.81
C PRO A 30 8.67 -9.97 -3.09
N SER A 31 9.48 -9.68 -2.07
CA SER A 31 9.51 -8.33 -1.52
C SER A 31 9.89 -7.33 -2.61
N GLY A 32 9.14 -6.24 -2.72
CA GLY A 32 9.35 -5.25 -3.77
C GLY A 32 8.90 -3.88 -3.32
N THR A 33 9.19 -2.85 -4.13
CA THR A 33 8.67 -1.50 -3.91
C THR A 33 7.93 -1.07 -5.17
N MET A 34 6.64 -0.78 -5.03
CA MET A 34 5.81 -0.41 -6.16
C MET A 34 4.77 0.65 -5.76
N PRO A 35 4.44 1.60 -6.66
CA PRO A 35 3.30 2.48 -6.47
C PRO A 35 1.98 1.73 -6.69
N PHE A 36 1.12 1.77 -5.70
CA PHE A 36 -0.25 1.26 -5.76
C PHE A 36 -1.24 2.41 -5.84
N ARG A 37 -2.32 2.22 -6.61
CA ARG A 37 -3.47 3.13 -6.58
C ARG A 37 -4.30 2.86 -5.33
N VAL A 38 -4.86 3.90 -4.74
CA VAL A 38 -5.88 3.77 -3.69
C VAL A 38 -7.26 4.04 -4.29
N GLY A 39 -8.26 3.29 -3.85
CA GLY A 39 -9.64 3.51 -4.30
C GLY A 39 -10.30 4.73 -3.66
N LYS A 40 -9.76 5.19 -2.53
CA LYS A 40 -10.21 6.39 -1.84
C LYS A 40 -9.00 7.18 -1.38
N THR A 41 -8.91 8.43 -1.78
CA THR A 41 -7.83 9.34 -1.36
C THR A 41 -7.80 9.54 0.16
N ALA A 42 -8.96 9.43 0.81
CA ALA A 42 -9.09 9.45 2.27
C ALA A 42 -8.28 8.35 2.99
N LEU A 43 -7.94 7.24 2.32
CA LEU A 43 -7.06 6.21 2.89
C LEU A 43 -5.61 6.71 3.08
N LEU A 44 -5.20 7.74 2.32
CA LEU A 44 -3.87 8.34 2.43
C LEU A 44 -3.81 9.37 3.56
N GLU A 45 -4.95 9.87 4.01
CA GLU A 45 -5.02 10.86 5.07
C GLU A 45 -4.53 10.25 6.39
N GLY A 46 -3.55 10.91 7.02
CA GLY A 46 -2.92 10.40 8.24
C GLY A 46 -1.87 9.31 8.04
N MET A 47 -1.59 8.87 6.80
CA MET A 47 -0.46 8.00 6.52
C MET A 47 0.84 8.79 6.51
N THR A 48 1.92 8.17 6.99
CA THR A 48 3.24 8.79 7.05
C THR A 48 4.27 7.89 6.38
N VAL A 49 5.23 8.49 5.69
CA VAL A 49 6.37 7.78 5.11
C VAL A 49 7.22 7.18 6.24
N GLY A 50 7.60 5.91 6.08
CA GLY A 50 8.33 5.13 7.08
C GLY A 50 7.43 4.26 7.97
N THR A 51 6.11 4.47 7.93
CA THR A 51 5.17 3.66 8.72
C THR A 51 4.96 2.29 8.10
N LYS A 52 5.01 1.25 8.94
CA LYS A 52 4.59 -0.10 8.55
C LYS A 52 3.06 -0.15 8.50
N VAL A 53 2.53 -0.64 7.39
CA VAL A 53 1.10 -0.68 7.10
C VAL A 53 0.71 -2.06 6.60
N ARG A 54 -0.52 -2.47 6.92
CA ARG A 54 -1.22 -3.56 6.25
C ARG A 54 -2.18 -2.94 5.23
N PHE A 55 -2.14 -3.45 4.01
CA PHE A 55 -2.97 -2.98 2.91
C PHE A 55 -3.73 -4.14 2.28
N ARG A 56 -4.95 -3.87 1.82
CA ARG A 56 -5.77 -4.82 1.07
C ARG A 56 -5.89 -4.35 -0.37
N LEU A 57 -5.50 -5.22 -1.30
CA LEU A 57 -5.69 -5.02 -2.74
C LEU A 57 -6.94 -5.74 -3.23
N GLU A 58 -7.69 -5.06 -4.10
CA GLU A 58 -8.74 -5.62 -4.94
C GLU A 58 -8.53 -5.09 -6.37
N SER A 59 -8.40 -5.98 -7.36
CA SER A 59 -8.16 -5.61 -8.77
C SER A 59 -7.00 -4.61 -9.00
N GLN A 60 -5.89 -4.77 -8.27
CA GLN A 60 -4.70 -3.87 -8.28
C GLN A 60 -4.88 -2.50 -7.61
N GLU A 61 -5.97 -2.31 -6.86
CA GLU A 61 -6.27 -1.09 -6.13
C GLU A 61 -6.36 -1.35 -4.63
N ILE A 62 -5.79 -0.45 -3.81
CA ILE A 62 -5.88 -0.53 -2.35
C ILE A 62 -7.27 -0.08 -1.91
N THR A 63 -8.02 -0.99 -1.32
CA THR A 63 -9.37 -0.74 -0.77
C THR A 63 -9.38 -0.56 0.74
N ASP A 64 -8.37 -1.07 1.45
CA ASP A 64 -8.16 -0.88 2.88
C ASP A 64 -6.67 -0.63 3.15
N LEU A 65 -6.36 0.36 3.98
CA LEU A 65 -5.00 0.72 4.35
C LEU A 65 -4.99 1.08 5.83
N LYS A 66 -4.23 0.33 6.62
CA LYS A 66 -4.16 0.51 8.08
C LYS A 66 -2.71 0.45 8.56
N PRO A 67 -2.32 1.28 9.55
CA PRO A 67 -1.07 1.09 10.26
C PRO A 67 -1.02 -0.32 10.86
N PHE A 68 0.17 -0.94 10.82
CA PHE A 68 0.42 -2.23 11.43
C PHE A 68 0.63 -2.10 12.94
#